data_AF-A0A2E2IWV1-F1
#
_entry.id   AF-A0A2E2IWV1-F1
#
_cell.length_a   1.000
_cell.length_b   1.000
_cell.length_c   1.000
_cell.angle_alpha   90.00
_cell.angle_beta   90.00
_cell.angle_gamma   90.00
#
_symmetry.space_group_name_H-M   'P 1'
#
loop_
_entity.id
_entity.type
_entity.pdbx_description
1 polymer ?
#
loop_
_entity_poly.entity_id
_entity_poly.type
_entity_poly.pdbx_seq_one_letter_code
_entity_poly.pdbx_strand_id
1 'polypeptide(L)' 'MEDISTKLGKAGLLVAALGLISTVLYLFNYNVRILAWIDMWGTTMGWVLRGLFIFGGGALFYFFGREEEDES' A
#
# COMPACT_ATOMS: atom_id res chain seq x y z
N MET A 1 -2.62 -24.76 -1.50
CA MET A 1 -2.90 -23.44 -2.13
C MET A 1 -2.76 -22.32 -1.10
N GLU A 2 -2.49 -22.64 0.17
CA GLU A 2 -2.28 -21.69 1.27
C GLU A 2 -1.13 -20.69 1.02
N ASP A 3 -0.05 -21.12 0.36
CA ASP A 3 1.13 -20.27 0.10
C ASP A 3 0.83 -18.96 -0.63
N ILE A 4 -0.17 -18.94 -1.53
CA ILE A 4 -0.46 -17.78 -2.38
C ILE A 4 -1.29 -16.75 -1.62
N SER A 5 -2.30 -17.19 -0.85
CA SER A 5 -3.09 -16.30 0.02
C SER A 5 -2.24 -15.65 1.10
N THR A 6 -1.40 -16.44 1.78
CA THR A 6 -0.41 -15.98 2.77
C THR A 6 0.52 -14.91 2.19
N LYS A 7 1.04 -15.14 0.99
CA LYS A 7 1.92 -14.17 0.31
C LYS A 7 1.16 -12.92 -0.12
N LEU A 8 -0.10 -13.05 -0.52
CA LEU A 8 -0.98 -11.93 -0.88
C LEU A 8 -1.34 -11.06 0.33
N GLY A 9 -1.64 -11.65 1.49
CA GLY A 9 -1.88 -10.92 2.73
C GLY A 9 -0.65 -10.11 3.17
N LYS A 10 0.52 -10.76 3.19
CA LYS A 10 1.81 -10.10 3.49
C LYS A 10 2.17 -9.02 2.46
N ALA A 11 1.89 -9.26 1.17
CA ALA A 11 2.06 -8.26 0.12
C ALA A 11 1.10 -7.08 0.29
N GLY A 12 -0.16 -7.32 0.69
CA GLY A 12 -1.14 -6.28 1.00
C GLY A 12 -0.68 -5.36 2.12
N LEU A 13 -0.09 -5.93 3.18
CA LEU A 13 0.48 -5.18 4.30
C LEU A 13 1.67 -4.31 3.84
N LEU A 14 2.56 -4.85 3.01
CA LEU A 14 3.67 -4.09 2.41
C LEU A 14 3.16 -2.96 1.51
N VAL A 15 2.12 -3.20 0.71
CA VAL A 15 1.51 -2.19 -0.17
C VAL A 15 0.85 -1.07 0.65
N ALA A 16 0.13 -1.42 1.72
CA ALA A 16 -0.46 -0.44 2.63
C ALA A 16 0.63 0.39 3.32
N ALA A 17 1.70 -0.24 3.80
CA ALA A 17 2.85 0.43 4.40
C ALA A 17 3.55 1.36 3.40
N LEU A 18 3.69 0.95 2.14
CA LEU A 18 4.23 1.78 1.05
C LEU A 18 3.37 3.02 0.78
N GLY A 19 2.05 2.89 0.77
CA GLY A 19 1.12 4.02 0.65
C GLY A 19 1.25 5.01 1.81
N LEU A 20 1.40 4.49 3.02
CA LEU A 20 1.62 5.28 4.24
C LEU A 20 2.97 6.00 4.21
N ILE A 21 4.06 5.30 3.90
CA ILE A 21 5.41 5.86 3.75
C ILE A 21 5.41 6.95 2.67
N SER A 22 4.76 6.72 1.53
CA SER A 22 4.60 7.72 0.46
C SER A 22 3.85 8.98 0.93
N THR A 23 2.86 8.82 1.81
CA THR A 23 2.11 9.94 2.41
C THR A 23 2.97 10.72 3.39
N VAL A 24 3.76 10.03 4.22
CA VAL A 24 4.70 10.68 5.14
C VAL A 24 5.77 11.45 4.38
N LEU A 25 6.36 10.88 3.33
CA LEU A 25 7.37 11.54 2.49
C LEU A 25 6.84 12.78 1.76
N TYR A 26 5.56 12.79 1.38
CA TYR A 26 4.90 13.98 0.85
C TYR A 26 4.89 15.14 1.85
N LEU A 27 4.67 14.87 3.14
CA LEU A 27 4.69 15.90 4.20
C LEU A 27 6.08 16.56 4.36
N PHE A 28 7.15 15.87 3.97
CA PHE A 28 8.52 16.40 4.02
C PHE A 28 8.97 17.07 2.70
N ASN A 29 8.10 17.17 1.69
CA ASN A 29 8.45 17.65 0.34
C ASN A 29 9.62 16.87 -0.32
N TYR A 30 9.95 15.69 0.22
CA TYR A 30 10.99 14.83 -0.34
C TYR A 30 10.38 13.97 -1.44
N ASN A 31 10.62 14.38 -2.69
CA ASN A 31 10.33 13.58 -3.88
C ASN A 31 11.19 12.31 -3.89
N VAL A 32 10.66 11.17 -3.44
CA VAL A 32 11.33 9.88 -3.63
C VAL A 32 11.45 9.66 -5.13
N ARG A 33 12.67 9.48 -5.69
CA ARG A 33 12.87 9.35 -7.14
C ARG A 33 12.02 8.24 -7.79
N ILE A 34 11.66 7.20 -7.03
CA ILE A 34 10.76 6.11 -7.46
C ILE A 34 9.28 6.53 -7.48
N LEU A 35 8.87 7.52 -6.69
CA LEU A 35 7.50 8.07 -6.65
C LEU A 35 7.37 9.39 -7.40
N ALA A 36 8.48 9.99 -7.87
CA ALA A 36 8.47 11.22 -8.66
C ALA A 36 7.63 11.10 -9.95
N TRP A 37 7.50 9.88 -10.51
CA TRP A 37 6.59 9.65 -11.64
C TRP A 37 5.14 9.91 -11.26
N ILE A 38 4.74 9.69 -10.00
CA ILE A 38 3.40 9.98 -9.49
C ILE A 38 3.17 11.50 -9.43
N ASP A 39 4.19 12.27 -9.05
CA ASP A 39 4.11 13.74 -9.06
C ASP A 39 3.99 14.32 -10.49
N MET A 40 4.39 13.58 -11.53
CA MET A 40 4.11 13.97 -12.92
C MET A 40 2.62 13.90 -13.30
N TRP A 41 1.82 13.09 -12.61
CA TRP A 41 0.36 13.05 -12.82
C TRP A 41 -0.37 14.20 -12.10
N GLY A 42 0.37 15.02 -11.35
CA GLY A 42 -0.16 16.13 -10.57
C GLY A 42 -0.64 15.73 -9.18
N THR A 43 -0.75 16.74 -8.32
CA THR A 43 -1.02 16.59 -6.88
C THR A 43 -2.29 15.77 -6.61
N THR A 44 -3.36 16.01 -7.37
CA THR A 44 -4.64 15.28 -7.23
C THR A 44 -4.47 13.79 -7.45
N MET A 45 -3.77 13.38 -8.52
CA MET A 45 -3.57 11.97 -8.82
C MET A 45 -2.62 11.29 -7.83
N GLY A 46 -1.66 12.03 -7.28
CA GLY A 46 -0.81 11.55 -6.20
C GLY A 46 -1.56 11.21 -4.90
N TRP A 47 -2.56 12.03 -4.54
CA TRP A 47 -3.45 11.71 -3.42
C TRP A 47 -4.37 10.51 -3.70
N VAL A 48 -4.86 10.39 -4.94
CA VAL A 48 -5.66 9.21 -5.37
C VAL A 48 -4.86 7.92 -5.28
N LEU A 49 -3.62 7.90 -5.77
CA LEU A 49 -2.76 6.72 -5.72
C LEU A 49 -2.32 6.35 -4.31
N ARG A 50 -2.01 7.35 -3.46
CA ARG A 50 -1.74 7.10 -2.03
C ARG A 50 -2.95 6.51 -1.34
N GLY A 51 -4.14 7.06 -1.59
CA GLY A 51 -5.40 6.49 -1.12
C GLY A 51 -5.58 5.06 -1.61
N LEU A 52 -5.36 4.79 -2.90
CA LEU A 52 -5.47 3.45 -3.49
C LEU A 52 -4.51 2.46 -2.83
N PHE A 53 -3.27 2.83 -2.56
CA PHE A 53 -2.32 1.93 -1.90
C PHE A 53 -2.68 1.67 -0.44
N ILE A 54 -3.14 2.68 0.30
CA ILE A 54 -3.56 2.53 1.70
C ILE A 54 -4.85 1.70 1.80
N PHE A 55 -5.90 2.10 1.09
CA PHE A 55 -7.19 1.41 1.13
C PHE A 55 -7.16 0.08 0.40
N GLY A 56 -6.50 -0.01 -0.75
CA GLY A 56 -6.38 -1.24 -1.52
C GLY A 56 -5.45 -2.26 -0.84
N GLY A 57 -4.31 -1.82 -0.32
CA GLY A 57 -3.41 -2.67 0.47
C GLY A 57 -4.04 -3.12 1.79
N GLY A 58 -4.73 -2.19 2.47
CA GLY A 58 -5.47 -2.49 3.70
C GLY A 58 -6.64 -3.44 3.47
N ALA A 59 -7.39 -3.29 2.38
CA ALA A 59 -8.46 -4.22 2.00
C ALA A 59 -7.89 -5.59 1.64
N LEU A 60 -6.80 -5.67 0.87
CA LEU A 60 -6.10 -6.91 0.58
C LEU A 60 -5.64 -7.62 1.86
N PHE A 61 -5.05 -6.88 2.80
CA PHE A 61 -4.67 -7.44 4.09
C PHE A 61 -5.89 -7.90 4.91
N TYR A 62 -6.98 -7.13 4.92
CA TYR A 62 -8.19 -7.50 5.65
C TYR A 62 -8.85 -8.77 5.11
N PHE A 63 -8.91 -8.95 3.79
CA PHE A 63 -9.54 -10.12 3.18
C PHE A 63 -8.64 -11.35 3.12
N PHE A 64 -7.34 -11.19 2.86
CA PHE A 64 -6.40 -12.32 2.65
C PHE A 64 -5.40 -12.53 3.79
N GLY A 65 -5.20 -11.55 4.68
CA GLY A 65 -4.36 -11.68 5.86
C GLY A 65 -5.08 -12.33 7.05
N ARG A 66 -6.42 -12.30 7.07
CA ARG A 66 -7.24 -12.98 8.08
C ARG A 66 -7.22 -14.51 7.99
N GLU A 67 -6.87 -15.09 6.84
CA GLU A 67 -6.75 -16.55 6.70
C GLU A 67 -5.64 -17.15 7.58
N GLU A 68 -4.66 -16.35 8.05
CA GLU A 68 -3.62 -16.83 8.98
C GLU A 68 -3.98 -16.68 10.47
N GLU A 69 -4.93 -15.82 10.83
CA GLU A 69 -5.26 -15.57 12.25
C GLU A 69 -6.27 -16.58 12.83
N ASP A 70 -7.04 -17.26 11.98
CA ASP A 70 -8.02 -18.27 12.43
C ASP A 70 -7.39 -19.66 12.71
N GLU A 71 -6.06 -19.82 12.61
CA GLU A 71 -5.35 -21.09 12.88
C GLU A 71 -4.26 -21.00 13.98
N SER A 72 -4.29 -19.96 14.83
CA SER A 72 -3.38 -19.82 16.00
C SER A 72 -4.00 -20.27 17.33
#